data_AF-X2D9T4-F1
#
_entry.id   AF-X2D9T4-F1
#
_cell.length_a   1.000
_cell.length_b   1.000
_cell.length_c   1.000
_cell.angle_alpha   90.00
_cell.angle_beta   90.00
_cell.angle_gamma   90.00
#
_symmetry.space_group_name_H-M   'P 1'
#
loop_
_entity.id
_entity.type
_entity.pdbx_description
1 polymer ?
#
loop_
_entity_poly.entity_id
_entity_poly.type
_entity_poly.pdbx_seq_one_letter_code
_entity_poly.pdbx_strand_id
1 'polypeptide(L)'
;MKVLYHCSLLLFTAVTLIHAENADPHKPIRLKCRSDLTLTPEALEAGASHPEDFGCYVSCFLQNIDIMDDKGVFDPAIATQSVAEELREESKPEIYACHEMRKNEPVDDLCKTAFGMINCLKERAPKLYEMLGIFRAPGN
;
A
#
# COMPACT_ATOMS: atom_id res chain seq x y z
N MET A 1 -6.12 66.96 -1.03
CA MET A 1 -6.93 65.82 -1.51
C MET A 1 -6.81 64.70 -0.49
N LYS A 2 -7.95 64.21 0.01
CA LYS A 2 -8.05 63.08 0.93
C LYS A 2 -8.03 61.79 0.11
N VAL A 3 -7.14 60.87 0.44
CA VAL A 3 -7.31 59.45 0.10
C VAL A 3 -6.96 58.67 1.37
N LEU A 4 -8.02 58.35 2.13
CA LEU A 4 -8.05 57.34 3.17
C LEU A 4 -8.01 55.98 2.48
N TYR A 5 -7.00 55.17 2.75
CA TYR A 5 -7.12 53.71 2.58
C TYR A 5 -6.58 53.03 3.83
N HIS A 6 -7.52 52.69 4.71
CA HIS A 6 -7.36 51.65 5.71
C HIS A 6 -7.00 50.34 5.00
N CYS A 7 -5.73 49.94 5.06
CA CYS A 7 -5.27 48.64 4.57
C CYS A 7 -4.98 47.71 5.77
N SER A 8 -5.93 47.66 6.70
CA SER A 8 -5.95 46.66 7.76
C SER A 8 -6.89 45.53 7.34
N LEU A 9 -6.38 44.30 7.47
CA LEU A 9 -7.10 43.02 7.39
C LEU A 9 -7.28 42.40 5.99
N LEU A 10 -6.30 41.59 5.57
CA LEU A 10 -6.53 40.25 5.03
C LEU A 10 -5.34 39.39 5.54
N LEU A 11 -5.43 38.84 6.74
CA LEU A 11 -5.89 37.47 6.99
C LEU A 11 -5.09 36.42 6.21
N PHE A 12 -4.26 35.71 6.97
CA PHE A 12 -4.21 34.24 6.98
C PHE A 12 -4.22 33.56 5.62
N THR A 13 -3.04 33.30 5.08
CA THR A 13 -2.68 31.95 4.60
C THR A 13 -1.16 31.85 4.66
N ALA A 14 -0.62 31.93 5.88
CA ALA A 14 0.66 31.27 6.14
C ALA A 14 0.40 29.80 5.84
N VAL A 15 0.83 29.41 4.65
CA VAL A 15 0.97 28.05 4.14
C VAL A 15 1.20 27.12 5.32
N THR A 16 0.16 26.37 5.68
CA THR A 16 0.31 25.25 6.59
C THR A 16 1.17 24.23 5.86
N LEU A 17 2.49 24.38 5.97
CA LEU A 17 3.47 23.31 5.83
C LEU A 17 3.15 22.30 6.93
N ILE A 18 2.07 21.54 6.73
CA ILE A 18 1.86 20.30 7.45
C ILE A 18 2.96 19.39 6.93
N HIS A 19 4.04 19.32 7.69
CA HIS A 19 5.09 18.31 7.55
C HIS A 19 4.40 16.95 7.58
N ALA A 20 4.19 16.36 6.41
CA ALA A 20 3.67 15.02 6.21
C ALA A 20 4.76 13.97 6.46
N GLU A 21 5.67 14.19 7.42
CA GLU A 21 6.79 13.30 7.71
C GLU A 21 6.36 11.93 8.27
N ASN A 22 5.07 11.75 8.60
CA ASN A 22 4.48 10.47 9.01
C ASN A 22 3.17 10.14 8.27
N ALA A 23 2.95 10.72 7.08
CA ALA A 23 1.75 10.42 6.32
C ALA A 23 1.89 9.04 5.66
N ASP A 24 1.15 8.05 6.17
CA ASP A 24 0.98 6.73 5.55
C ASP A 24 0.54 6.89 4.08
N PRO A 25 1.45 6.69 3.11
CA PRO A 25 1.21 7.04 1.71
C PRO A 25 0.18 6.11 1.08
N HIS A 26 -0.05 4.95 1.69
CA HIS A 26 -0.94 3.91 1.19
C HIS A 26 -2.34 4.00 1.79
N LYS A 27 -2.57 4.88 2.77
CA LYS A 27 -3.90 5.09 3.38
C LYS A 27 -5.01 5.38 2.36
N PRO A 28 -4.85 6.29 1.37
CA PRO A 28 -5.88 6.52 0.38
C PRO A 28 -6.22 5.27 -0.44
N ILE A 29 -5.21 4.45 -0.73
CA ILE A 29 -5.35 3.22 -1.53
C ILE A 29 -6.07 2.14 -0.73
N ARG A 30 -5.69 1.91 0.53
CA ARG A 30 -6.41 0.99 1.42
C ARG A 30 -7.88 1.38 1.55
N LEU A 31 -8.17 2.68 1.73
CA LEU A 31 -9.55 3.18 1.82
C LEU A 31 -10.35 2.96 0.53
N LYS A 32 -9.72 3.21 -0.64
CA LYS A 32 -10.34 2.97 -1.95
C LYS A 32 -10.67 1.48 -2.12
N CYS A 33 -9.69 0.59 -1.98
CA CYS A 33 -9.88 -0.84 -2.20
C CYS A 33 -10.88 -1.45 -1.21
N ARG A 34 -10.88 -0.98 0.04
CA ARG A 34 -11.90 -1.34 1.03
C ARG A 34 -13.30 -0.93 0.54
N SER A 35 -13.45 0.31 0.06
CA SER A 35 -14.73 0.85 -0.42
C SER A 35 -15.25 0.11 -1.63
N ASP A 36 -14.39 -0.13 -2.63
CA ASP A 36 -14.77 -0.82 -3.88
C ASP A 36 -15.26 -2.25 -3.62
N LEU A 37 -14.72 -2.90 -2.58
CA LEU A 37 -15.08 -4.26 -2.17
C LEU A 37 -16.12 -4.30 -1.04
N THR A 38 -16.66 -3.15 -0.64
CA THR A 38 -17.66 -3.04 0.45
C THR A 38 -17.20 -3.69 1.76
N LEU A 39 -15.91 -3.64 2.07
CA LEU A 39 -15.34 -4.18 3.30
C LEU A 39 -15.57 -3.22 4.47
N THR A 40 -15.90 -3.75 5.64
CA THR A 40 -15.92 -2.94 6.87
C THR A 40 -14.48 -2.64 7.33
N PRO A 41 -14.26 -1.60 8.15
CA PRO A 41 -12.96 -1.37 8.77
C PRO A 41 -12.45 -2.59 9.55
N GLU A 42 -13.33 -3.27 10.30
CA GLU A 42 -12.98 -4.43 11.11
C GLU A 42 -12.60 -5.63 10.24
N ALA A 43 -13.28 -5.83 9.11
CA ALA A 43 -12.92 -6.86 8.15
C ALA A 43 -11.52 -6.59 7.58
N LEU A 44 -11.23 -5.35 7.19
CA LEU A 44 -9.92 -5.02 6.64
C LEU A 44 -8.78 -5.28 7.65
N GLU A 45 -8.98 -4.92 8.92
CA GLU A 45 -8.00 -5.19 9.97
C GLU A 45 -7.77 -6.69 10.18
N ALA A 46 -8.83 -7.50 10.11
CA ALA A 46 -8.71 -8.97 10.20
C ALA A 46 -7.85 -9.57 9.07
N GLY A 47 -7.80 -8.92 7.90
CA GLY A 47 -6.99 -9.35 6.76
C GLY A 47 -5.49 -9.37 7.04
N ALA A 48 -4.98 -8.62 8.03
CA ALA A 48 -3.58 -8.70 8.43
C ALA A 48 -3.22 -10.10 8.94
N SER A 49 -4.12 -10.72 9.71
CA SER A 49 -3.95 -12.08 10.26
C SER A 49 -4.43 -13.15 9.29
N HIS A 50 -5.48 -12.86 8.52
CA HIS A 50 -6.18 -13.81 7.63
C HIS A 50 -6.18 -13.36 6.16
N PRO A 51 -5.01 -13.15 5.50
CA PRO A 51 -4.96 -12.64 4.13
C PRO A 51 -5.60 -13.56 3.09
N GLU A 52 -5.83 -14.83 3.42
CA GLU A 52 -6.51 -15.84 2.58
C GLU A 52 -7.90 -15.39 2.11
N ASP A 53 -8.63 -14.67 2.94
CA ASP A 53 -9.98 -14.20 2.63
C ASP A 53 -9.98 -12.85 1.87
N PHE A 54 -8.80 -12.24 1.69
CA PHE A 54 -8.66 -10.87 1.21
C PHE A 54 -7.87 -10.76 -0.11
N GLY A 55 -7.75 -11.85 -0.87
CA GLY A 55 -7.02 -11.85 -2.14
C GLY A 55 -7.44 -10.74 -3.12
N CYS A 56 -8.74 -10.42 -3.21
CA CYS A 56 -9.21 -9.34 -4.08
C CYS A 56 -8.86 -7.95 -3.56
N TYR A 57 -8.84 -7.77 -2.23
CA TYR A 57 -8.34 -6.53 -1.63
C TYR A 57 -6.86 -6.36 -1.93
N VAL A 58 -6.07 -7.43 -1.76
CA VAL A 58 -4.64 -7.42 -2.07
C VAL A 58 -4.41 -7.13 -3.55
N SER A 59 -5.17 -7.75 -4.46
CA SER A 59 -5.13 -7.46 -5.89
C SER A 59 -5.36 -5.98 -6.16
N CYS A 60 -6.44 -5.41 -5.63
CA CYS A 60 -6.74 -3.99 -5.77
C CYS A 60 -5.58 -3.13 -5.24
N PHE A 61 -5.06 -3.46 -4.06
CA PHE A 61 -3.97 -2.72 -3.44
C PHE A 61 -2.73 -2.70 -4.31
N LEU A 62 -2.23 -3.88 -4.72
CA LEU A 62 -1.02 -4.04 -5.53
C LEU A 62 -1.14 -3.36 -6.90
N GLN A 63 -2.34 -3.39 -7.50
CA GLN A 63 -2.59 -2.69 -8.78
C GLN A 63 -2.59 -1.17 -8.62
N ASN A 64 -3.08 -0.63 -7.50
CA ASN A 64 -3.12 0.81 -7.28
C ASN A 64 -1.76 1.40 -6.83
N ILE A 65 -0.76 0.54 -6.56
CA ILE A 65 0.65 0.94 -6.34
C ILE A 65 1.59 0.41 -7.43
N ASP A 66 1.04 0.01 -8.58
CA ASP A 66 1.77 -0.44 -9.78
C ASP A 66 2.72 -1.64 -9.57
N ILE A 67 2.53 -2.40 -8.48
CA ILE A 67 3.28 -3.64 -8.23
C ILE A 67 2.73 -4.79 -9.07
N MET A 68 1.43 -4.78 -9.35
CA MET A 68 0.78 -5.80 -10.16
C MET A 68 0.00 -5.13 -11.29
N ASP A 69 0.11 -5.65 -12.52
CA ASP A 69 -0.64 -5.11 -13.65
C ASP A 69 -2.08 -5.65 -13.73
N ASP A 70 -2.82 -5.24 -14.76
CA ASP A 70 -4.20 -5.69 -15.03
C ASP A 70 -4.29 -7.15 -15.50
N LYS A 71 -3.15 -7.79 -15.79
CA LYS A 71 -3.00 -9.20 -16.15
C LYS A 71 -2.46 -10.05 -15.00
N GLY A 72 -2.27 -9.46 -13.81
CA GLY A 72 -1.78 -10.17 -12.62
C GLY A 72 -0.27 -10.44 -12.64
N VAL A 73 0.48 -9.78 -13.53
CA VAL A 73 1.95 -9.86 -13.56
C VAL A 73 2.49 -8.98 -12.43
N PHE A 74 3.29 -9.58 -11.56
CA PHE A 74 3.95 -8.91 -10.44
C PHE A 74 5.33 -8.39 -10.83
N ASP A 75 5.63 -7.13 -10.54
CA ASP A 75 6.94 -6.50 -10.74
C ASP A 75 7.73 -6.44 -9.41
N PRO A 76 8.78 -7.27 -9.24
CA PRO A 76 9.56 -7.28 -8.02
C PRO A 76 10.43 -6.03 -7.83
N ALA A 77 10.77 -5.32 -8.92
CA ALA A 77 11.54 -4.08 -8.84
C ALA A 77 10.68 -2.93 -8.31
N ILE A 78 9.45 -2.79 -8.79
CA ILE A 78 8.49 -1.82 -8.24
C ILE A 78 8.15 -2.18 -6.81
N ALA A 79 7.86 -3.46 -6.52
CA ALA A 79 7.58 -3.90 -5.15
C ALA A 79 8.70 -3.55 -4.16
N THR A 80 9.95 -3.75 -4.54
CA THR A 80 11.10 -3.37 -3.70
C THR A 80 11.16 -1.85 -3.49
N GLN A 81 10.85 -1.05 -4.50
CA GLN A 81 10.86 0.42 -4.40
C GLN A 81 9.73 0.97 -3.53
N SER A 82 8.58 0.29 -3.51
CA SER A 82 7.42 0.64 -2.67
C SER A 82 7.66 0.38 -1.18
N VAL A 83 8.64 -0.44 -0.82
CA VAL A 83 9.04 -0.64 0.57
C VAL A 83 9.79 0.58 1.11
N ALA A 84 9.57 0.92 2.38
CA ALA A 84 10.30 1.96 3.11
C ALA A 84 11.82 1.76 2.98
N GLU A 85 12.58 2.84 2.82
CA GLU A 85 13.99 2.81 2.42
C GLU A 85 14.84 1.91 3.33
N GLU A 86 14.61 2.00 4.64
CA GLU A 86 15.29 1.23 5.68
C GLU A 86 15.04 -0.29 5.61
N LEU A 87 13.96 -0.72 4.95
CA LEU A 87 13.58 -2.13 4.79
C LEU A 87 13.89 -2.68 3.39
N ARG A 88 14.33 -1.85 2.43
CA ARG A 88 14.48 -2.28 1.02
C ARG A 88 15.51 -3.39 0.84
N GLU A 89 16.67 -3.26 1.46
CA GLU A 89 17.74 -4.26 1.32
C GLU A 89 17.37 -5.60 1.96
N GLU A 90 16.65 -5.58 3.09
CA GLU A 90 16.17 -6.79 3.75
C GLU A 90 15.00 -7.44 2.98
N SER A 91 14.11 -6.62 2.40
CA SER A 91 12.92 -7.10 1.71
C SER A 91 13.19 -7.65 0.31
N LYS A 92 14.15 -7.06 -0.41
CA LYS A 92 14.49 -7.42 -1.78
C LYS A 92 14.71 -8.92 -2.00
N PRO A 93 15.56 -9.64 -1.25
CA PRO A 93 15.77 -11.07 -1.50
C PRO A 93 14.48 -11.89 -1.35
N GLU A 94 13.59 -11.52 -0.43
CA GLU A 94 12.34 -12.24 -0.18
C GLU A 94 11.27 -11.94 -1.24
N ILE A 95 11.17 -10.69 -1.67
CA ILE A 95 10.31 -10.27 -2.80
C ILE A 95 10.72 -11.01 -4.08
N TYR A 96 12.02 -11.02 -4.40
CA TYR A 96 12.51 -11.71 -5.60
C TYR A 96 12.36 -13.22 -5.50
N ALA A 97 12.58 -13.83 -4.33
CA ALA A 97 12.37 -15.26 -4.15
C ALA A 97 10.90 -15.66 -4.40
N CYS A 98 9.94 -14.90 -3.86
CA CYS A 98 8.52 -15.15 -4.11
C CYS A 98 8.14 -14.93 -5.57
N HIS A 99 8.68 -13.89 -6.23
CA HIS A 99 8.49 -13.69 -7.66
C HIS A 99 9.02 -14.88 -8.47
N GLU A 100 10.25 -15.33 -8.22
CA GLU A 100 10.86 -16.44 -8.94
C GLU A 100 10.11 -17.77 -8.77
N MET A 101 9.60 -18.04 -7.56
CA MET A 101 8.79 -19.24 -7.29
C MET A 101 7.48 -19.25 -8.08
N ARG A 102 6.91 -18.08 -8.36
CA ARG A 102 5.54 -17.95 -8.85
C ARG A 102 5.41 -17.41 -10.27
N LYS A 103 6.47 -16.87 -10.87
CA LYS A 103 6.44 -16.23 -12.20
C LYS A 103 5.99 -17.12 -13.36
N ASN A 104 6.04 -18.44 -13.18
CA ASN A 104 5.60 -19.43 -14.17
C ASN A 104 4.22 -20.04 -13.83
N GLU A 105 3.60 -19.65 -12.71
CA GLU A 105 2.24 -20.06 -12.40
C GLU A 105 1.28 -19.40 -13.40
N PRO A 106 0.29 -20.13 -13.93
CA PRO A 106 -0.73 -19.53 -14.79
C PRO A 106 -1.53 -18.49 -14.00
N VAL A 107 -1.76 -17.33 -14.63
CA VAL A 107 -2.65 -16.31 -14.07
C VAL A 107 -4.08 -16.62 -14.46
N ASP A 108 -4.80 -17.29 -13.57
CA ASP A 108 -6.22 -17.64 -13.78
C ASP A 108 -7.18 -16.65 -13.12
N ASP A 109 -6.80 -16.10 -11.96
CA ASP A 109 -7.62 -15.21 -11.15
C ASP A 109 -6.71 -14.21 -10.41
N LEU A 110 -6.95 -12.91 -10.62
CA LEU A 110 -6.10 -11.85 -10.07
C LEU A 110 -6.07 -11.88 -8.53
N CYS A 111 -7.19 -12.20 -7.89
CA CYS A 111 -7.28 -12.26 -6.44
C CYS A 111 -6.42 -13.41 -5.88
N LYS A 112 -6.47 -14.59 -6.50
CA LYS A 112 -5.64 -15.76 -6.14
C LYS A 112 -4.16 -15.49 -6.42
N THR A 113 -3.83 -14.87 -7.54
CA THR A 113 -2.45 -14.51 -7.88
C THR A 113 -1.88 -13.54 -6.85
N ALA A 114 -2.61 -12.47 -6.54
CA ALA A 114 -2.21 -11.50 -5.53
C ALA A 114 -2.08 -12.13 -4.13
N PHE A 115 -3.07 -12.94 -3.72
CA PHE A 115 -3.01 -13.68 -2.45
C PHE A 115 -1.75 -14.55 -2.36
N GLY A 116 -1.47 -15.39 -3.35
CA GLY A 116 -0.33 -16.30 -3.24
C GLY A 116 1.01 -15.56 -3.12
N MET A 117 1.10 -14.31 -3.60
CA MET A 117 2.35 -13.55 -3.59
C MET A 117 2.57 -13.04 -2.17
N ILE A 118 1.52 -12.49 -1.58
CA ILE A 118 1.53 -12.03 -0.21
C ILE A 118 1.63 -13.19 0.78
N ASN A 119 1.00 -14.34 0.51
CA ASN A 119 1.15 -15.53 1.33
C ASN A 119 2.59 -16.05 1.32
N CYS A 120 3.24 -16.06 0.15
CA CYS A 120 4.66 -16.39 0.07
C CYS A 120 5.52 -15.44 0.94
N LEU A 121 5.27 -14.13 0.88
CA LEU A 121 5.99 -13.16 1.72
C LEU A 121 5.71 -13.38 3.22
N LYS A 122 4.47 -13.67 3.60
CA LYS A 122 4.08 -13.99 4.99
C LYS A 122 4.79 -15.23 5.50
N GLU A 123 4.90 -16.28 4.69
CA GLU A 123 5.56 -17.53 5.08
C GLU A 123 7.08 -17.38 5.18
N ARG A 124 7.70 -16.68 4.23
CA ARG A 124 9.16 -16.54 4.16
C ARG A 124 9.71 -15.47 5.10
N ALA A 125 8.99 -14.36 5.22
CA ALA A 125 9.43 -13.17 5.92
C ALA A 125 8.29 -12.56 6.76
N PRO A 126 7.78 -13.28 7.77
CA PRO A 126 6.58 -12.87 8.52
C PRO A 126 6.70 -11.49 9.17
N LYS A 127 7.89 -11.16 9.72
CA LYS A 127 8.16 -9.85 10.31
C LYS A 127 8.10 -8.73 9.27
N LEU A 128 8.71 -8.96 8.12
CA LEU A 128 8.68 -8.00 7.02
C LEU A 128 7.25 -7.81 6.51
N TYR A 129 6.51 -8.89 6.32
CA TYR A 129 5.10 -8.86 5.91
C TYR A 129 4.25 -7.98 6.82
N GLU A 130 4.43 -8.07 8.15
CA GLU A 130 3.75 -7.19 9.11
C GLU A 130 4.11 -5.70 8.90
N MET A 131 5.36 -5.42 8.52
CA MET A 131 5.87 -4.06 8.27
C MET A 131 5.50 -3.49 6.90
N LEU A 132 5.03 -4.31 5.94
CA LEU A 132 4.63 -3.84 4.61
C LEU A 132 3.35 -2.99 4.64
N GLY A 133 2.53 -3.10 5.69
CA GLY A 133 1.38 -2.24 5.90
C GLY A 133 0.27 -2.34 4.84
N ILE A 134 0.08 -3.55 4.28
CA ILE A 134 -0.92 -3.83 3.24
C ILE A 134 -2.35 -3.63 3.76
N PHE A 135 -2.62 -4.09 4.98
CA PHE A 135 -3.95 -4.02 5.61
C PHE A 135 -4.11 -2.84 6.57
N ARG A 136 -3.01 -2.39 7.18
CA ARG A 136 -2.95 -1.30 8.17
C ARG A 136 -1.63 -0.56 8.09
N ALA A 137 -1.48 0.58 8.76
CA ALA A 137 -0.19 1.29 8.75
C ALA A 137 0.93 0.43 9.40
N PRO A 138 2.18 0.52 8.91
CA PRO A 138 3.32 -0.04 9.64
C PRO A 138 3.45 0.61 11.03
N GLY A 139 3.55 -0.20 12.09
CA GLY A 139 3.75 0.28 13.47
C GLY A 139 2.49 0.68 14.25
N ASN A 140 1.28 0.42 13.72
CA ASN A 140 0.01 0.53 14.45
C ASN A 140 -0.40 -0.77 15.16
#